data_AF-A0A258XJV3-F1
#
_entry.id   AF-A0A258XJV3-F1
#
_cell.length_a   1.000
_cell.length_b   1.000
_cell.length_c   1.000
_cell.angle_alpha   90.00
_cell.angle_beta   90.00
_cell.angle_gamma   90.00
#
_symmetry.space_group_name_H-M   'P 1'
#
loop_
_entity.id
_entity.type
_entity.pdbx_description
1 polymer ?
#
loop_
_entity_poly.entity_id
_entity_poly.type
_entity_poly.pdbx_seq_one_letter_code
_entity_poly.pdbx_strand_id
1 'polypeptide(L)'
;MMRRMLLAALAATQIGSVAQAAEQPLSPEVAAFRDLYKELVETNTTVSNGSCTEAAAKMAVRLKAAGLPDSQIVPFAVPEHPKDGGLVAMIPGTSKALKPMLLIAHIDVVEAKREDWTRDPFTLIEEDGYFYGRGTVDDKAQAAIWTDIFVRFAKQEYKPKRTIKLALTCGEETSGAFNGAEWLANNRKDLIDAAFALNEGGGGRTNGTPVSK
;
A
#
# COMPACT_ATOMS: atom_id res chain seq x y z
N MET A 1 84.50 6.99 14.04
CA MET A 1 83.53 8.06 14.35
C MET A 1 82.16 7.64 13.86
N MET A 2 81.18 7.60 14.77
CA MET A 2 79.80 7.20 14.54
C MET A 2 79.08 8.10 13.54
N ARG A 3 78.25 7.51 12.68
CA ARG A 3 76.99 8.14 12.27
C ARG A 3 75.96 7.07 11.88
N ARG A 4 75.00 6.87 12.79
CA ARG A 4 73.72 6.21 12.53
C ARG A 4 72.86 7.16 11.70
N MET A 5 72.17 6.67 10.68
CA MET A 5 70.98 7.32 10.13
C MET A 5 69.92 6.26 9.83
N LEU A 6 68.73 6.52 10.37
CA LEU A 6 67.57 5.65 10.43
C LEU A 6 66.98 5.40 9.03
N LEU A 7 66.63 4.15 8.73
CA LEU A 7 65.65 3.84 7.68
C LEU A 7 64.25 4.19 8.20
N ALA A 8 63.59 5.17 7.56
CA ALA A 8 62.18 5.40 7.71
C ALA A 8 61.43 4.46 6.75
N ALA A 9 60.72 3.47 7.29
CA ALA A 9 59.80 2.64 6.53
C ALA A 9 58.48 3.42 6.34
N LEU A 10 58.21 3.86 5.11
CA LEU A 10 56.88 4.35 4.73
C LEU A 10 55.93 3.14 4.64
N ALA A 11 55.07 2.98 5.63
CA ALA A 11 53.91 2.09 5.52
C ALA A 11 52.85 2.81 4.68
N ALA A 12 52.71 2.42 3.42
CA ALA A 12 51.60 2.86 2.58
C ALA A 12 50.32 2.16 3.04
N THR A 13 49.46 2.88 3.77
CA THR A 13 48.09 2.44 4.06
C THR A 13 47.32 2.42 2.74
N GLN A 14 47.09 1.23 2.17
CA GLN A 14 46.12 1.07 1.10
C GLN A 14 44.72 1.29 1.69
N ILE A 15 44.14 2.45 1.38
CA ILE A 15 42.72 2.69 1.59
C ILE A 15 42.01 1.80 0.57
N GLY A 16 41.46 0.67 1.03
CA GLY A 16 40.65 -0.20 0.20
C GLY A 16 39.47 0.59 -0.36
N SER A 17 39.35 0.64 -1.69
CA SER A 17 38.17 1.14 -2.36
C SER A 17 36.98 0.29 -1.91
N VAL A 18 36.06 0.88 -1.15
CA VAL A 18 34.75 0.28 -0.94
C VAL A 18 34.08 0.30 -2.32
N ALA A 19 34.05 -0.86 -2.98
CA ALA A 19 33.32 -0.98 -4.23
C ALA A 19 31.86 -0.65 -3.92
N GLN A 20 31.34 0.44 -4.50
CA GLN A 20 29.92 0.73 -4.51
C GLN A 20 29.27 -0.48 -5.18
N ALA A 21 28.58 -1.33 -4.42
CA ALA A 21 27.87 -2.46 -4.99
C ALA A 21 26.84 -1.89 -5.98
N ALA A 22 26.97 -2.23 -7.26
CA ALA A 22 25.99 -1.83 -8.26
C ALA A 22 24.63 -2.38 -7.83
N GLU A 23 23.65 -1.48 -7.73
CA GLU A 23 22.28 -1.79 -7.36
C GLU A 23 21.75 -2.84 -8.34
N GLN A 24 21.39 -4.02 -7.82
CA GLN A 24 20.87 -5.09 -8.67
C GLN A 24 19.51 -4.66 -9.24
N PRO A 25 19.22 -4.96 -10.52
CA PRO A 25 17.92 -4.63 -11.09
C PRO A 25 16.81 -5.34 -10.30
N LEU A 26 15.69 -4.65 -10.12
CA LEU A 26 14.52 -5.22 -9.44
C LEU A 26 14.04 -6.48 -10.16
N SER A 27 13.60 -7.50 -9.41
CA SER A 27 12.93 -8.64 -10.04
C SER A 27 11.64 -8.15 -10.73
N PRO A 28 11.17 -8.83 -11.78
CA PRO A 28 9.94 -8.44 -12.49
C PRO A 28 8.72 -8.30 -11.57
N GLU A 29 8.65 -9.12 -10.52
CA GLU A 29 7.57 -9.08 -9.53
C GLU A 29 7.67 -7.85 -8.62
N VAL A 30 8.88 -7.44 -8.22
CA VAL A 30 9.09 -6.23 -7.44
C VAL A 30 8.83 -4.99 -8.31
N ALA A 31 9.27 -4.99 -9.58
CA ALA A 31 8.96 -3.92 -10.52
C ALA A 31 7.44 -3.76 -10.73
N ALA A 32 6.72 -4.86 -10.93
CA ALA A 32 5.26 -4.82 -11.08
C ALA A 32 4.54 -4.30 -9.82
N PHE A 33 5.02 -4.67 -8.62
CA PHE A 33 4.53 -4.11 -7.37
C PHE A 33 4.82 -2.60 -7.28
N ARG A 34 6.04 -2.16 -7.61
CA ARG A 34 6.41 -0.74 -7.63
C ARG A 34 5.53 0.07 -8.57
N ASP A 35 5.22 -0.46 -9.74
CA ASP A 35 4.33 0.18 -10.70
C ASP A 35 2.89 0.32 -10.18
N LEU A 36 2.38 -0.71 -9.49
CA LEU A 36 1.07 -0.68 -8.83
C LEU A 36 1.04 0.36 -7.71
N TYR A 37 2.05 0.34 -6.84
CA TYR A 37 2.18 1.25 -5.72
C TYR A 37 2.32 2.71 -6.18
N LYS A 38 3.13 2.97 -7.21
CA LYS A 38 3.25 4.26 -7.87
C LYS A 38 1.90 4.75 -8.37
N GLU A 39 1.16 3.92 -9.12
CA GLU A 39 -0.14 4.32 -9.66
C GLU A 39 -1.15 4.67 -8.55
N LEU A 40 -1.15 3.95 -7.44
CA LEU A 40 -1.99 4.30 -6.29
C LEU A 40 -1.57 5.64 -5.68
N VAL A 41 -0.28 5.83 -5.37
CA VAL A 41 0.22 7.06 -4.74
C VAL A 41 -0.02 8.28 -5.62
N GLU A 42 0.22 8.16 -6.93
CA GLU A 42 0.08 9.26 -7.88
C GLU A 42 -1.37 9.54 -8.28
N THR A 43 -2.31 8.65 -7.95
CA THR A 43 -3.74 8.97 -8.06
C THR A 43 -4.14 9.83 -6.87
N ASN A 44 -4.40 11.13 -7.09
CA ASN A 44 -4.89 12.00 -6.03
C ASN A 44 -6.27 11.51 -5.54
N THR A 45 -6.35 11.19 -4.24
CA THR A 45 -7.55 10.68 -3.56
C THR A 45 -7.92 11.53 -2.35
N THR A 46 -7.46 12.79 -2.32
CA THR A 46 -7.95 13.79 -1.35
C THR A 46 -9.42 14.07 -1.56
N VAL A 47 -10.13 14.42 -0.49
CA VAL A 47 -11.57 14.73 -0.54
C VAL A 47 -11.84 15.94 -1.44
N SER A 48 -10.98 16.96 -1.38
CA SER A 48 -11.22 18.23 -2.07
C SER A 48 -11.08 18.15 -3.60
N ASN A 49 -10.10 17.40 -4.10
CA ASN A 49 -9.69 17.44 -5.51
C ASN A 49 -9.50 16.05 -6.15
N GLY A 50 -9.46 14.99 -5.34
CA GLY A 50 -9.15 13.64 -5.78
C GLY A 50 -10.36 12.78 -6.17
N SER A 51 -10.10 11.48 -6.33
CA SER A 51 -11.12 10.46 -6.61
C SER A 51 -10.67 9.06 -6.15
N CYS A 52 -11.20 8.57 -5.03
CA CYS A 52 -11.05 7.18 -4.61
C CYS A 52 -11.65 6.22 -5.65
N THR A 53 -12.77 6.58 -6.27
CA THR A 53 -13.40 5.78 -7.33
C THR A 53 -12.43 5.53 -8.49
N GLU A 54 -11.63 6.53 -8.87
CA GLU A 54 -10.61 6.39 -9.91
C GLU A 54 -9.49 5.44 -9.48
N ALA A 55 -8.95 5.62 -8.26
CA ALA A 55 -7.92 4.73 -7.72
C ALA A 55 -8.41 3.27 -7.64
N ALA A 56 -9.62 3.06 -7.16
CA ALA A 56 -10.25 1.73 -7.12
C ALA A 56 -10.45 1.14 -8.53
N ALA A 57 -10.87 1.95 -9.51
CA ALA A 57 -11.02 1.50 -10.89
C ALA A 57 -9.67 1.07 -11.51
N LYS A 58 -8.59 1.79 -11.25
CA LYS A 58 -7.23 1.40 -11.69
C LYS A 58 -6.80 0.06 -11.07
N MET A 59 -7.08 -0.16 -9.78
CA MET A 59 -6.81 -1.45 -9.13
C MET A 59 -7.67 -2.58 -9.71
N ALA A 60 -8.94 -2.32 -10.01
CA ALA A 60 -9.80 -3.29 -10.69
C ALA A 60 -9.23 -3.71 -12.05
N VAL A 61 -8.68 -2.77 -12.84
CA VAL A 61 -8.02 -3.09 -14.13
C VAL A 61 -6.85 -4.06 -13.91
N ARG A 62 -6.01 -3.82 -12.89
CA ARG A 62 -4.88 -4.72 -12.59
C ARG A 62 -5.33 -6.10 -12.16
N LEU A 63 -6.37 -6.20 -11.32
CA LEU A 63 -6.94 -7.46 -10.88
C LEU A 63 -7.51 -8.27 -12.06
N LYS A 64 -8.23 -7.61 -12.97
CA LYS A 64 -8.75 -8.23 -14.20
C LYS A 64 -7.62 -8.72 -15.10
N ALA A 65 -6.59 -7.89 -15.31
CA ALA A 65 -5.42 -8.25 -16.11
C ALA A 65 -4.62 -9.43 -15.52
N ALA A 66 -4.72 -9.64 -14.20
CA ALA A 66 -4.14 -10.78 -13.52
C ALA A 66 -4.97 -12.08 -13.63
N GLY A 67 -6.15 -12.03 -14.26
CA GLY A 67 -7.04 -13.18 -14.45
C GLY A 67 -8.14 -13.31 -13.40
N LEU A 68 -8.31 -12.34 -12.50
CA LEU A 68 -9.43 -12.36 -11.57
C LEU A 68 -10.73 -12.01 -12.33
N PRO A 69 -11.77 -12.86 -12.28
CA PRO A 69 -12.96 -12.66 -13.09
C PRO A 69 -13.81 -11.50 -12.55
N ASP A 70 -14.55 -10.84 -13.44
CA ASP A 70 -15.41 -9.70 -13.11
C ASP A 70 -16.41 -9.98 -11.98
N SER A 71 -16.89 -11.22 -11.87
CA SER A 71 -17.79 -11.63 -10.77
C SER A 71 -17.15 -11.61 -9.38
N GLN A 72 -15.84 -11.50 -9.31
CA GLN A 72 -15.05 -11.41 -8.07
C GLN A 72 -14.50 -10.00 -7.82
N ILE A 73 -14.89 -9.01 -8.62
CA ILE A 73 -14.48 -7.61 -8.49
C ILE A 73 -15.75 -6.75 -8.47
N VAL A 74 -16.08 -6.19 -7.32
CA VAL A 74 -17.32 -5.46 -7.09
C VAL A 74 -16.99 -4.01 -6.71
N PRO A 75 -16.98 -3.08 -7.67
CA PRO A 75 -16.91 -1.65 -7.37
C PRO A 75 -18.14 -1.19 -6.60
N PHE A 76 -17.99 -0.16 -5.78
CA PHE A 76 -19.11 0.52 -5.12
C PHE A 76 -18.88 2.02 -5.06
N ALA A 77 -19.95 2.79 -5.16
CA ALA A 77 -20.03 4.23 -4.92
C ALA A 77 -21.50 4.57 -4.71
N VAL A 78 -21.78 5.72 -4.10
CA VAL A 78 -23.16 6.24 -3.98
C VAL A 78 -23.34 7.47 -4.89
N PRO A 79 -24.54 7.71 -5.45
CA PRO A 79 -24.77 8.85 -6.35
C PRO A 79 -24.42 10.21 -5.76
N GLU A 80 -24.55 10.36 -4.44
CA GLU A 80 -24.23 11.59 -3.70
C GLU A 80 -22.71 11.81 -3.60
N HIS A 81 -21.92 10.74 -3.70
CA HIS A 81 -20.47 10.72 -3.55
C HIS A 81 -19.81 9.88 -4.66
N PRO A 82 -19.95 10.29 -5.95
CA PRO A 82 -19.51 9.46 -7.08
C PRO A 82 -17.98 9.29 -7.15
N LYS A 83 -17.22 10.15 -6.48
CA LYS A 83 -15.75 10.10 -6.42
C LYS A 83 -15.20 9.38 -5.19
N ASP A 84 -16.05 9.09 -4.20
CA ASP A 84 -15.63 8.55 -2.90
C ASP A 84 -15.92 7.04 -2.82
N GLY A 85 -15.97 6.37 -3.97
CA GLY A 85 -16.20 4.94 -4.06
C GLY A 85 -14.97 4.09 -3.71
N GLY A 86 -15.14 2.78 -3.84
CA GLY A 86 -14.11 1.79 -3.59
C GLY A 86 -14.35 0.51 -4.39
N LEU A 87 -13.65 -0.56 -4.01
CA LEU A 87 -13.87 -1.90 -4.58
C LEU A 87 -13.80 -2.98 -3.51
N VAL A 88 -14.59 -4.04 -3.68
CA VAL A 88 -14.40 -5.31 -2.97
C VAL A 88 -14.00 -6.39 -3.98
N ALA A 89 -12.85 -7.02 -3.76
CA ALA A 89 -12.39 -8.16 -4.54
C ALA A 89 -12.37 -9.44 -3.69
N MET A 90 -12.49 -10.60 -4.33
CA MET A 90 -12.54 -11.88 -3.60
C MET A 90 -11.78 -13.00 -4.30
N ILE A 91 -11.07 -13.81 -3.50
CA ILE A 91 -10.51 -15.09 -3.94
C ILE A 91 -11.24 -16.19 -3.17
N PRO A 92 -12.09 -16.99 -3.86
CA PRO A 92 -12.86 -18.06 -3.22
C PRO A 92 -11.97 -19.10 -2.56
N GLY A 93 -12.30 -19.45 -1.32
CA GLY A 93 -11.65 -20.53 -0.60
C GLY A 93 -12.19 -21.90 -0.98
N THR A 94 -11.40 -22.94 -0.75
CA THR A 94 -11.79 -24.34 -0.96
C THR A 94 -12.75 -24.85 0.12
N SER A 95 -12.70 -24.30 1.34
CA SER A 95 -13.60 -24.69 2.43
C SER A 95 -14.89 -23.89 2.43
N LYS A 96 -16.04 -24.58 2.49
CA LYS A 96 -17.36 -23.97 2.71
C LYS A 96 -17.70 -23.74 4.19
N ALA A 97 -16.97 -24.37 5.10
CA ALA A 97 -17.21 -24.28 6.54
C ALA A 97 -16.50 -23.07 7.19
N LEU A 98 -15.40 -22.61 6.60
CA LEU A 98 -14.63 -21.50 7.14
C LEU A 98 -15.15 -20.16 6.64
N LYS A 99 -15.50 -19.27 7.58
CA LYS A 99 -15.77 -17.87 7.26
C LYS A 99 -14.53 -17.20 6.60
N PRO A 100 -14.74 -16.23 5.68
CA PRO A 100 -13.67 -15.49 5.03
C PRO A 100 -12.75 -14.74 6.00
N MET A 101 -11.59 -14.31 5.53
CA MET A 101 -10.83 -13.21 6.14
C MET A 101 -11.01 -11.95 5.29
N LEU A 102 -11.01 -10.78 5.93
CA LEU A 102 -11.06 -9.48 5.26
C LEU A 102 -9.71 -8.78 5.39
N LEU A 103 -9.21 -8.27 4.26
CA LEU A 103 -8.15 -7.29 4.18
C LEU A 103 -8.85 -5.97 3.83
N ILE A 104 -8.83 -4.96 4.69
CA ILE A 104 -9.52 -3.68 4.49
C ILE A 104 -8.55 -2.52 4.61
N ALA A 105 -8.44 -1.68 3.58
CA ALA A 105 -7.46 -0.59 3.49
C ALA A 105 -8.18 0.61 2.91
N HIS A 106 -7.91 1.78 3.46
CA HIS A 106 -8.42 3.00 2.88
C HIS A 106 -7.48 3.49 1.77
N ILE A 107 -8.06 4.16 0.78
CA ILE A 107 -7.33 4.70 -0.37
C ILE A 107 -7.49 6.21 -0.49
N ASP A 108 -8.40 6.83 0.28
CA ASP A 108 -8.34 8.27 0.55
C ASP A 108 -7.10 8.62 1.36
N VAL A 109 -6.75 9.88 1.28
CA VAL A 109 -5.60 10.44 1.98
C VAL A 109 -5.96 11.85 2.44
N VAL A 110 -5.42 12.31 3.56
CA VAL A 110 -5.55 13.73 3.93
C VAL A 110 -4.99 14.67 2.86
N GLU A 111 -5.49 15.90 2.89
CA GLU A 111 -5.06 16.99 2.03
C GLU A 111 -3.54 17.20 2.02
N ALA A 112 -3.02 17.60 0.86
CA ALA A 112 -1.61 17.88 0.65
C ALA A 112 -1.44 19.12 -0.23
N LYS A 113 -1.28 20.28 0.42
CA LYS A 113 -1.03 21.55 -0.26
C LYS A 113 0.35 21.56 -0.88
N ARG A 114 0.48 21.89 -2.17
CA ARG A 114 1.77 21.79 -2.87
C ARG A 114 2.84 22.67 -2.22
N GLU A 115 2.47 23.85 -1.74
CA GLU A 115 3.35 24.83 -1.13
C GLU A 115 4.02 24.36 0.18
N ASP A 116 3.42 23.40 0.89
CA ASP A 116 3.95 22.86 2.14
C ASP A 116 4.95 21.71 1.91
N TRP A 117 5.09 21.25 0.66
CA TRP A 117 5.90 20.09 0.33
C TRP A 117 7.16 20.46 -0.44
N THR A 118 8.29 19.86 -0.05
CA THR A 118 9.54 19.97 -0.82
C THR A 118 9.40 19.29 -2.19
N ARG A 119 8.74 18.13 -2.22
CA ARG A 119 8.45 17.33 -3.41
C ARG A 119 6.99 17.51 -3.83
N ASP A 120 6.66 17.14 -5.06
CA ASP A 120 5.24 17.07 -5.41
C ASP A 120 4.56 15.96 -4.58
N PRO A 121 3.45 16.24 -3.87
CA PRO A 121 2.82 15.26 -2.99
C PRO A 121 2.20 14.08 -3.76
N PHE A 122 1.86 14.24 -5.04
CA PHE A 122 1.23 13.19 -5.84
C PHE A 122 2.15 12.71 -6.97
N THR A 123 3.46 12.85 -6.79
CA THR A 123 4.48 12.15 -7.58
C THR A 123 5.28 11.25 -6.65
N LEU A 124 5.27 9.94 -6.91
CA LEU A 124 6.06 9.00 -6.10
C LEU A 124 7.54 9.17 -6.46
N ILE A 125 8.32 9.64 -5.49
CA ILE A 125 9.77 9.84 -5.63
C ILE A 125 10.51 8.86 -4.72
N GLU A 126 11.42 8.10 -5.30
CA GLU A 126 12.37 7.25 -4.59
C GLU A 126 13.72 7.98 -4.52
N GLU A 127 14.20 8.27 -3.31
CA GLU A 127 15.45 8.99 -3.08
C GLU A 127 16.05 8.53 -1.75
N ASP A 128 17.36 8.25 -1.72
CA ASP A 128 18.11 7.83 -0.53
C ASP A 128 17.49 6.64 0.23
N GLY A 129 16.82 5.73 -0.49
CA GLY A 129 16.15 4.55 0.07
C GLY A 129 14.76 4.84 0.67
N TYR A 130 14.22 6.04 0.48
CA TYR A 130 12.90 6.45 0.95
C TYR A 130 11.93 6.69 -0.20
N PHE A 131 10.63 6.45 0.07
CA PHE A 131 9.53 6.79 -0.82
C PHE A 131 8.83 8.04 -0.31
N TYR A 132 8.78 9.07 -1.15
CA TYR A 132 8.09 10.32 -0.86
C TYR A 132 6.84 10.46 -1.71
N GLY A 133 5.74 10.84 -1.05
CA GLY A 133 4.43 11.06 -1.65
C GLY A 133 3.33 10.96 -0.59
N ARG A 134 2.23 11.68 -0.77
CA ARG A 134 1.03 11.58 0.06
C ARG A 134 0.40 10.20 -0.17
N GLY A 135 0.13 9.49 0.92
CA GLY A 135 -0.39 8.13 0.88
C GLY A 135 0.68 7.04 0.97
N THR A 136 1.96 7.40 0.91
CA THR A 136 3.05 6.40 0.83
C THR A 136 3.10 5.46 2.03
N VAL A 137 2.83 5.95 3.24
CA VAL A 137 2.72 5.12 4.45
C VAL A 137 1.27 4.82 4.76
N ASP A 138 0.47 5.87 4.86
CA ASP A 138 -0.91 5.88 5.33
C ASP A 138 -1.84 6.23 4.15
N ASP A 139 -2.56 5.26 3.57
CA ASP A 139 -2.42 3.78 3.75
C ASP A 139 -2.17 3.06 2.41
N LYS A 140 -1.74 3.80 1.38
CA LYS A 140 -1.62 3.24 0.02
C LYS A 140 -0.52 2.19 -0.10
N ALA A 141 0.44 2.13 0.83
CA ALA A 141 1.37 0.99 0.90
C ALA A 141 0.65 -0.32 1.21
N GLN A 142 -0.20 -0.35 2.23
CA GLN A 142 -0.95 -1.54 2.58
C GLN A 142 -1.94 -1.91 1.47
N ALA A 143 -2.68 -0.93 0.95
CA ALA A 143 -3.59 -1.12 -0.18
C ALA A 143 -2.87 -1.73 -1.38
N ALA A 144 -1.66 -1.26 -1.70
CA ALA A 144 -0.83 -1.79 -2.76
C ALA A 144 -0.40 -3.24 -2.49
N ILE A 145 0.08 -3.52 -1.26
CA ILE A 145 0.54 -4.86 -0.86
C ILE A 145 -0.58 -5.88 -1.02
N TRP A 146 -1.78 -5.59 -0.52
CA TRP A 146 -2.88 -6.54 -0.62
C TRP A 146 -3.42 -6.69 -2.05
N THR A 147 -3.46 -5.60 -2.82
CA THR A 147 -3.83 -5.69 -4.24
C THR A 147 -2.83 -6.56 -4.99
N ASP A 148 -1.52 -6.42 -4.73
CA ASP A 148 -0.49 -7.25 -5.35
C ASP A 148 -0.57 -8.72 -4.92
N ILE A 149 -0.92 -9.01 -3.66
CA ILE A 149 -1.24 -10.39 -3.22
C ILE A 149 -2.34 -10.99 -4.09
N PHE A 150 -3.42 -10.25 -4.35
CA PHE A 150 -4.51 -10.72 -5.20
C PHE A 150 -4.07 -10.91 -6.65
N VAL A 151 -3.27 -9.99 -7.20
CA VAL A 151 -2.67 -10.12 -8.54
C VAL A 151 -1.84 -11.41 -8.63
N ARG A 152 -0.97 -11.67 -7.65
CA ARG A 152 -0.13 -12.88 -7.64
C ARG A 152 -0.95 -14.15 -7.49
N PHE A 153 -1.92 -14.16 -6.58
CA PHE A 153 -2.78 -15.33 -6.37
C PHE A 153 -3.65 -15.64 -7.59
N ALA A 154 -4.17 -14.63 -8.29
CA ALA A 154 -4.90 -14.83 -9.53
C ALA A 154 -3.99 -15.45 -10.62
N LYS A 155 -2.79 -14.90 -10.83
CA LYS A 155 -1.81 -15.43 -11.80
C LYS A 155 -1.35 -16.85 -11.49
N GLN A 156 -1.26 -17.21 -10.21
CA GLN A 156 -0.85 -18.53 -9.75
C GLN A 156 -2.02 -19.53 -9.66
N GLU A 157 -3.24 -19.09 -9.96
CA GLU A 157 -4.48 -19.85 -9.73
C GLU A 157 -4.56 -20.42 -8.30
N TYR A 158 -4.04 -19.65 -7.33
CA TYR A 158 -3.92 -20.11 -5.94
C TYR A 158 -5.31 -20.27 -5.31
N LYS A 159 -5.52 -21.42 -4.66
CA LYS A 159 -6.79 -21.78 -4.01
C LYS A 159 -6.62 -21.83 -2.49
N PRO A 160 -6.83 -20.71 -1.77
CA PRO A 160 -6.67 -20.69 -0.33
C PRO A 160 -7.70 -21.58 0.37
N LYS A 161 -7.43 -21.98 1.61
CA LYS A 161 -8.41 -22.75 2.40
C LYS A 161 -9.61 -21.89 2.80
N ARG A 162 -9.36 -20.64 3.23
CA ARG A 162 -10.38 -19.63 3.52
C ARG A 162 -10.54 -18.72 2.32
N THR A 163 -11.76 -18.25 2.08
CA THR A 163 -11.97 -17.12 1.17
C THR A 163 -11.23 -15.90 1.69
N ILE A 164 -10.55 -15.19 0.80
CA ILE A 164 -9.88 -13.92 1.12
C ILE A 164 -10.66 -12.82 0.42
N LYS A 165 -11.05 -11.79 1.17
CA LYS A 165 -11.73 -10.60 0.67
C LYS A 165 -10.79 -9.42 0.81
N LEU A 166 -10.72 -8.58 -0.20
CA LEU A 166 -10.02 -7.29 -0.20
C LEU A 166 -11.07 -6.19 -0.33
N ALA A 167 -11.12 -5.25 0.60
CA ALA A 167 -11.93 -4.04 0.50
C ALA A 167 -10.99 -2.83 0.45
N LEU A 168 -10.98 -2.13 -0.68
CA LEU A 168 -10.39 -0.81 -0.80
C LEU A 168 -11.50 0.22 -0.59
N THR A 169 -11.40 1.00 0.48
CA THR A 169 -12.47 1.92 0.93
C THR A 169 -12.03 3.38 0.89
N CYS A 170 -12.98 4.30 0.94
CA CYS A 170 -12.73 5.74 0.98
C CYS A 170 -13.38 6.34 2.24
N GLY A 171 -12.86 7.50 2.66
CA GLY A 171 -13.36 8.36 3.73
C GLY A 171 -13.07 7.87 5.14
N GLU A 172 -11.91 7.24 5.35
CA GLU A 172 -11.38 6.94 6.69
C GLU A 172 -10.87 8.24 7.34
N GLU A 173 -10.11 9.04 6.57
CA GLU A 173 -9.23 10.10 7.08
C GLU A 173 -9.98 11.34 7.61
N THR A 174 -11.25 11.51 7.22
CA THR A 174 -12.00 12.75 7.45
C THR A 174 -13.38 12.48 8.03
N SER A 175 -13.60 12.97 9.25
CA SER A 175 -14.93 13.03 9.85
C SER A 175 -15.87 13.90 9.00
N GLY A 176 -17.03 13.35 8.62
CA GLY A 176 -18.04 14.04 7.81
C GLY A 176 -17.92 13.84 6.30
N ALA A 177 -16.87 13.14 5.83
CA ALA A 177 -16.83 12.59 4.47
C ALA A 177 -17.69 11.32 4.36
N PHE A 178 -17.91 10.84 3.14
CA PHE A 178 -18.54 9.55 2.91
C PHE A 178 -17.68 8.42 3.49
N ASN A 179 -18.22 7.63 4.42
CA ASN A 179 -17.51 6.50 4.99
C ASN A 179 -17.85 5.19 4.25
N GLY A 180 -16.94 4.74 3.38
CA GLY A 180 -17.12 3.55 2.57
C GLY A 180 -17.20 2.25 3.39
N ALA A 181 -16.43 2.15 4.48
CA ALA A 181 -16.44 0.97 5.34
C ALA A 181 -17.78 0.83 6.10
N GLU A 182 -18.28 1.92 6.66
CA GLU A 182 -19.60 1.98 7.30
C GLU A 182 -20.72 1.71 6.28
N TRP A 183 -20.65 2.32 5.10
CA TRP A 183 -21.63 2.08 4.05
C TRP A 183 -21.69 0.61 3.65
N LEU A 184 -20.54 -0.05 3.45
CA LEU A 184 -20.48 -1.48 3.17
C LEU A 184 -21.07 -2.31 4.32
N ALA A 185 -20.77 -1.97 5.57
CA ALA A 185 -21.30 -2.68 6.73
C ALA A 185 -22.83 -2.61 6.82
N ASN A 186 -23.41 -1.47 6.47
CA ASN A 186 -24.85 -1.23 6.56
C ASN A 186 -25.63 -1.71 5.33
N ASN A 187 -25.05 -1.63 4.13
CA ASN A 187 -25.78 -1.85 2.88
C ASN A 187 -25.34 -3.09 2.11
N ARG A 188 -24.08 -3.50 2.27
CA ARG A 188 -23.45 -4.59 1.49
C ARG A 188 -22.63 -5.51 2.38
N LYS A 189 -23.18 -5.86 3.55
CA LYS A 189 -22.52 -6.73 4.53
C LYS A 189 -22.11 -8.07 3.93
N ASP A 190 -22.83 -8.57 2.92
CA ASP A 190 -22.48 -9.76 2.14
C ASP A 190 -21.04 -9.70 1.58
N LEU A 191 -20.61 -8.52 1.14
CA LEU A 191 -19.29 -8.30 0.56
C LEU A 191 -18.18 -8.36 1.60
N ILE A 192 -18.40 -7.86 2.82
CA ILE A 192 -17.34 -7.72 3.82
C ILE A 192 -17.46 -8.64 5.05
N ASP A 193 -18.53 -9.44 5.17
CA ASP A 193 -18.67 -10.37 6.30
C ASP A 193 -17.53 -11.38 6.32
N ALA A 194 -16.86 -11.48 7.46
CA ALA A 194 -15.64 -12.25 7.66
C ALA A 194 -15.52 -12.73 9.11
N ALA A 195 -14.66 -13.71 9.35
CA ALA A 195 -14.30 -14.16 10.70
C ALA A 195 -13.48 -13.11 11.47
N PHE A 196 -12.60 -12.44 10.75
CA PHE A 196 -11.71 -11.40 11.25
C PHE A 196 -11.26 -10.51 10.07
N ALA A 197 -10.82 -9.31 10.41
CA ALA A 197 -10.28 -8.34 9.46
C ALA A 197 -8.85 -7.95 9.86
N LEU A 198 -8.02 -7.68 8.86
CA LEU A 198 -6.75 -6.97 9.01
C LEU A 198 -6.95 -5.58 8.40
N ASN A 199 -6.58 -4.55 9.15
CA ASN A 199 -6.54 -3.15 8.73
C ASN A 199 -5.16 -2.59 9.06
N GLU A 200 -4.92 -1.35 8.67
CA GLU A 200 -3.72 -0.60 9.02
C GLU A 200 -3.45 -0.62 10.53
N GLY A 201 -2.18 -0.41 10.86
CA GLY A 201 -1.78 -0.16 12.23
C GLY A 201 -2.05 1.29 12.64
N GLY A 202 -1.42 1.72 13.71
CA GLY A 202 -1.44 3.12 14.10
C GLY A 202 -0.27 3.45 14.99
N GLY A 203 0.07 4.74 15.04
CA GLY A 203 1.04 5.27 15.99
C GLY A 203 0.31 5.90 17.18
N GLY A 204 0.85 5.68 18.38
CA GLY A 204 0.39 6.36 19.59
C GLY A 204 1.56 6.87 20.40
N ARG A 205 1.40 8.03 21.03
CA ARG A 205 2.35 8.49 22.07
C ARG A 205 1.81 8.04 23.42
N THR A 206 2.58 7.23 24.13
CA THR A 206 2.30 6.90 25.53
C THR A 206 3.01 7.89 26.44
N ASN A 207 2.38 8.25 27.55
CA ASN A 207 3.04 8.93 28.67
C ASN A 207 3.75 7.94 29.62
N GLY A 208 3.88 6.67 29.22
CA GLY A 208 4.45 5.60 30.03
C GLY A 208 3.49 4.99 31.06
N THR A 209 2.25 5.47 31.15
CA THR A 209 1.23 4.92 32.06
C THR A 209 0.34 3.93 31.30
N PRO A 210 0.18 2.67 31.78
CA PRO A 210 -0.70 1.71 31.14
C PRO A 210 -2.14 2.22 31.07
N VAL A 211 -2.77 2.09 29.90
CA VAL A 211 -4.17 2.48 29.67
C VAL A 211 -5.15 1.44 30.23
N SER A 212 -4.68 0.23 30.50
CA SER A 212 -5.37 -0.79 31.29
C SER A 212 -4.38 -1.67 32.05
N LYS A 213 -4.86 -2.34 33.11
CA LYS A 213 -4.10 -3.32 33.90
C LYS A 213 -3.87 -4.61 33.13
#